data_AF-A0A4Q1BIR5-F1
#
_entry.id   AF-A0A4Q1BIR5-F1
#
_cell.length_a   1.000
_cell.length_b   1.000
_cell.length_c   1.000
_cell.angle_alpha   90.00
_cell.angle_beta   90.00
_cell.angle_gamma   90.00
#
_symmetry.space_group_name_H-M   'P 1'
#
loop_
_entity.id
_entity.type
_entity.pdbx_description
1 polymer ?
#
loop_
_entity_poly.entity_id
_entity_poly.type
_entity_poly.pdbx_seq_one_letter_code
_entity_poly.pdbx_strand_id
1 'polypeptide(L)'
;MSTQNNTYGEIQTHWNTWFQLSELEDIARVGLNTIRIQIGFWSVIPLQNGEPYLIGAYDYLKKAVQWASTLNLKVMIDLHGAPGSQNGFDNSGLRGTRQWFANTTNLDRTLTALQVLTHEFTQEKYNNTVLAIELINEPFPYTNDEVQFLQSFYTQAYQAVRTAQQANTVVVALDDGYQGLYAWTGFMVEPDYHDVAMDTVGYFSAVCISPFLIFPRCCSHTSSPAHVKPPKTPCRFTSL
;
A
#
# COMPACT_ATOMS: atom_id res chain seq x y z
N MET A 1 -21.02 -31.79 6.40
CA MET A 1 -20.09 -30.66 6.15
C MET A 1 -18.80 -31.24 5.58
N SER A 2 -18.74 -31.51 4.27
CA SER A 2 -17.66 -32.31 3.65
C SER A 2 -16.85 -31.56 2.59
N THR A 3 -16.56 -30.27 2.78
CA THR A 3 -15.90 -29.45 1.73
C THR A 3 -14.63 -28.71 2.16
N GLN A 4 -14.05 -28.94 3.34
CA GLN A 4 -12.78 -28.30 3.75
C GLN A 4 -11.58 -29.26 3.77
N ASN A 5 -11.37 -30.03 2.71
CA ASN A 5 -10.26 -31.01 2.70
C ASN A 5 -8.96 -30.50 2.06
N ASN A 6 -8.88 -29.26 1.54
CA ASN A 6 -7.61 -28.70 1.07
C ASN A 6 -7.58 -27.16 0.93
N THR A 7 -7.71 -26.40 2.03
CA THR A 7 -7.62 -24.92 2.01
C THR A 7 -6.32 -24.41 1.35
N TYR A 8 -5.21 -25.14 1.51
CA TYR A 8 -3.94 -24.79 0.85
C TYR A 8 -4.01 -24.95 -0.68
N GLY A 9 -4.60 -26.04 -1.17
CA GLY A 9 -4.78 -26.25 -2.61
C GLY A 9 -5.70 -25.22 -3.24
N GLU A 10 -6.74 -24.78 -2.52
CA GLU A 10 -7.64 -23.71 -2.97
C GLU A 10 -6.89 -22.37 -3.10
N ILE A 11 -6.13 -21.96 -2.08
CA ILE A 11 -5.40 -20.68 -2.15
C ILE A 11 -4.27 -20.74 -3.17
N GLN A 12 -3.59 -21.88 -3.31
CA GLN A 12 -2.55 -22.04 -4.32
C GLN A 12 -3.14 -21.98 -5.73
N THR A 13 -4.32 -22.59 -5.94
CA THR A 13 -5.05 -22.46 -7.20
C THR A 13 -5.41 -21.01 -7.47
N HIS A 14 -5.92 -20.29 -6.47
CA HIS A 14 -6.22 -18.87 -6.58
C HIS A 14 -5.00 -18.04 -6.99
N TRP A 15 -3.85 -18.17 -6.30
CA TRP A 15 -2.63 -17.44 -6.68
C TRP A 15 -2.12 -17.79 -8.07
N ASN A 16 -2.32 -19.03 -8.54
CA ASN A 16 -1.92 -19.46 -9.88
C ASN A 16 -2.81 -18.91 -11.00
N THR A 17 -4.09 -18.61 -10.72
CA THR A 17 -5.06 -18.30 -11.78
C THR A 17 -5.65 -16.90 -11.72
N TRP A 18 -5.67 -16.26 -10.54
CA TRP A 18 -6.31 -14.95 -10.34
C TRP A 18 -5.60 -13.82 -11.07
N PHE A 19 -4.27 -13.87 -11.15
CA PHE A 19 -3.47 -12.85 -11.81
C PHE A 19 -2.26 -13.52 -12.49
N GLN A 20 -2.21 -13.42 -13.82
CA GLN A 20 -1.18 -14.04 -14.66
C GLN A 20 -0.44 -12.97 -15.44
N LEU A 21 0.50 -13.39 -16.29
CA LEU A 21 1.28 -12.47 -17.11
C LEU A 21 0.39 -11.70 -18.11
N SER A 22 -0.63 -12.36 -18.65
CA SER A 22 -1.59 -11.78 -19.61
C SER A 22 -2.26 -10.53 -19.07
N GLU A 23 -2.57 -10.49 -17.77
CA GLU A 23 -3.19 -9.34 -17.13
C GLU A 23 -2.22 -8.13 -17.12
N LEU A 24 -0.92 -8.36 -16.92
CA LEU A 24 0.08 -7.29 -17.01
C LEU A 24 0.32 -6.84 -18.45
N GLU A 25 0.30 -7.76 -19.42
CA GLU A 25 0.38 -7.41 -20.84
C GLU A 25 -0.80 -6.53 -21.25
N ASP A 26 -2.00 -6.84 -20.76
CA ASP A 26 -3.21 -6.05 -20.98
C ASP A 26 -3.10 -4.65 -20.35
N ILE A 27 -2.62 -4.56 -19.11
CA ILE A 27 -2.33 -3.29 -18.41
C ILE A 27 -1.35 -2.44 -19.21
N ALA A 28 -0.22 -3.00 -19.64
CA ALA A 28 0.78 -2.29 -20.42
C ALA A 28 0.22 -1.85 -21.80
N ARG A 29 -0.57 -2.71 -22.44
CA ARG A 29 -1.16 -2.45 -23.77
C ARG A 29 -2.14 -1.27 -23.77
N VAL A 30 -2.87 -1.05 -22.68
CA VAL A 30 -3.75 0.12 -22.54
C VAL A 30 -3.01 1.40 -22.11
N GLY A 31 -1.69 1.34 -21.97
CA GLY A 31 -0.83 2.48 -21.67
C GLY A 31 -0.70 2.81 -20.17
N LEU A 32 -1.16 1.94 -19.27
CA LEU A 32 -0.85 2.05 -17.85
C LEU A 32 0.64 1.73 -17.62
N ASN A 33 1.25 2.39 -16.65
CA ASN A 33 2.70 2.33 -16.43
C ASN A 33 3.10 1.82 -15.04
N THR A 34 2.15 1.69 -14.11
CA THR A 34 2.43 1.35 -12.71
C THR A 34 1.32 0.46 -12.16
N ILE A 35 1.68 -0.51 -11.33
CA ILE A 35 0.76 -1.35 -10.57
C ILE A 35 1.06 -1.25 -9.08
N ARG A 36 0.03 -1.33 -8.24
CA ARG A 36 0.14 -1.45 -6.78
C ARG A 36 -0.20 -2.89 -6.38
N ILE A 37 0.72 -3.58 -5.71
CA ILE A 37 0.54 -4.98 -5.29
C ILE A 37 0.55 -5.06 -3.77
N GLN A 38 -0.56 -5.57 -3.24
CA GLN A 38 -0.83 -5.69 -1.82
C GLN A 38 -0.31 -7.03 -1.30
N ILE A 39 0.37 -7.02 -0.15
CA ILE A 39 0.79 -8.24 0.54
C ILE A 39 0.66 -8.12 2.06
N GLY A 40 0.14 -9.15 2.70
CA GLY A 40 0.06 -9.22 4.15
C GLY A 40 1.36 -9.73 4.79
N PHE A 41 1.65 -9.27 6.01
CA PHE A 41 2.86 -9.65 6.75
C PHE A 41 3.07 -11.17 6.83
N TRP A 42 1.97 -11.93 6.90
CA TRP A 42 1.99 -13.38 7.10
C TRP A 42 2.68 -14.16 5.97
N SER A 43 2.78 -13.58 4.77
CA SER A 43 3.54 -14.19 3.67
C SER A 43 5.01 -13.77 3.65
N VAL A 44 5.37 -12.69 4.36
CA VAL A 44 6.69 -12.05 4.31
C VAL A 44 7.58 -12.51 5.46
N ILE A 45 7.00 -12.64 6.67
CA ILE A 45 7.72 -12.99 7.89
C ILE A 45 7.11 -14.24 8.56
N PRO A 46 7.87 -14.93 9.44
CA PRO A 46 7.35 -16.09 10.16
C PRO A 46 6.10 -15.77 10.99
N LEU A 47 5.15 -16.71 10.96
CA LEU A 47 3.96 -16.69 11.80
C LEU A 47 4.33 -16.89 13.28
N GLN A 48 3.57 -16.26 14.17
CA GLN A 48 3.72 -16.40 15.61
C GLN A 48 2.36 -16.63 16.28
N ASN A 49 2.37 -17.07 17.55
CA ASN A 49 1.18 -17.18 18.39
C ASN A 49 0.01 -17.99 17.79
N GLY A 50 0.31 -18.97 16.93
CA GLY A 50 -0.72 -19.80 16.27
C GLY A 50 -1.54 -19.06 15.21
N GLU A 51 -1.01 -17.98 14.63
CA GLU A 51 -1.62 -17.30 13.49
C GLU A 51 -2.05 -18.29 12.37
N PRO A 52 -3.30 -18.25 11.90
CA PRO A 52 -3.88 -19.31 11.05
C PRO A 52 -3.62 -19.09 9.54
N TYR A 53 -2.72 -18.18 9.18
CA TYR A 53 -2.54 -17.76 7.79
C TYR A 53 -1.83 -18.83 6.95
N LEU A 54 -2.17 -18.85 5.66
CA LEU A 54 -1.43 -19.62 4.67
C LEU A 54 -0.30 -18.76 4.11
N ILE A 55 0.89 -19.37 4.02
CA ILE A 55 2.11 -18.72 3.51
C ILE A 55 2.32 -19.10 2.03
N GLY A 56 3.05 -18.27 1.29
CA GLY A 56 3.47 -18.56 -0.09
C GLY A 56 3.24 -17.43 -1.09
N ALA A 57 2.35 -16.47 -0.79
CA ALA A 57 2.06 -15.35 -1.69
C ALA A 57 3.31 -14.51 -2.03
N TYR A 58 4.33 -14.52 -1.18
CA TYR A 58 5.56 -13.77 -1.38
C TYR A 58 6.33 -14.20 -2.64
N ASP A 59 6.33 -15.48 -2.98
CA ASP A 59 7.00 -15.94 -4.22
C ASP A 59 6.21 -15.55 -5.48
N TYR A 60 4.87 -15.46 -5.38
CA TYR A 60 4.03 -14.91 -6.44
C TYR A 60 4.27 -13.41 -6.62
N LEU A 61 4.48 -12.65 -5.54
CA LEU A 61 4.87 -11.25 -5.62
C LEU A 61 6.21 -11.10 -6.36
N LYS A 62 7.24 -11.90 -6.01
CA LYS A 62 8.53 -11.87 -6.72
C LYS A 62 8.37 -12.14 -8.22
N LYS A 63 7.54 -13.12 -8.58
CA LYS A 63 7.21 -13.47 -9.97
C LYS A 63 6.53 -12.29 -10.70
N ALA A 64 5.54 -11.66 -10.05
CA ALA A 64 4.82 -10.52 -10.61
C ALA A 64 5.73 -9.30 -10.85
N VAL A 65 6.67 -9.03 -9.94
CA VAL A 65 7.67 -7.96 -10.13
C VAL A 65 8.62 -8.28 -11.29
N GLN A 66 9.03 -9.54 -11.45
CA GLN A 66 9.83 -9.95 -12.61
C GLN A 66 9.07 -9.76 -13.92
N TRP A 67 7.79 -10.14 -13.97
CA TRP A 67 6.93 -9.88 -15.13
C TRP A 67 6.80 -8.39 -15.42
N ALA A 68 6.50 -7.57 -14.41
CA ALA A 68 6.42 -6.11 -14.56
C ALA A 68 7.72 -5.52 -15.13
N SER A 69 8.88 -6.01 -14.69
CA SER A 69 10.20 -5.62 -15.23
C SER A 69 10.31 -5.88 -16.73
N THR A 70 9.87 -7.07 -17.20
CA THR A 70 9.92 -7.41 -18.65
C THR A 70 8.99 -6.56 -19.51
N LEU A 71 7.95 -5.98 -18.90
CA LEU A 71 6.95 -5.14 -19.57
C LEU A 71 7.20 -3.64 -19.36
N ASN A 72 8.31 -3.26 -18.71
CA ASN A 72 8.62 -1.88 -18.33
C ASN A 72 7.51 -1.19 -17.50
N LEU A 73 6.78 -1.97 -16.71
CA LEU A 73 5.85 -1.48 -15.71
C LEU A 73 6.60 -1.19 -14.41
N LYS A 74 6.17 -0.16 -13.67
CA LYS A 74 6.63 0.11 -12.30
C LYS A 74 5.72 -0.58 -11.29
N VAL A 75 6.28 -0.87 -10.12
CA VAL A 75 5.55 -1.53 -9.03
C VAL A 75 5.66 -0.71 -7.76
N MET A 76 4.52 -0.49 -7.12
CA MET A 76 4.42 -0.09 -5.71
C MET A 76 4.04 -1.32 -4.89
N ILE A 77 4.87 -1.68 -3.93
CA ILE A 77 4.61 -2.80 -3.02
C ILE A 77 3.99 -2.24 -1.76
N ASP A 78 2.84 -2.78 -1.38
CA ASP A 78 2.07 -2.30 -0.24
C ASP A 78 1.99 -3.38 0.85
N LEU A 79 2.50 -3.07 2.03
CA LEU A 79 2.28 -3.88 3.23
C LEU A 79 0.82 -3.66 3.69
N HIS A 80 -0.07 -4.51 3.20
CA HIS A 80 -1.51 -4.28 3.30
C HIS A 80 -2.11 -4.70 4.65
N GLY A 81 -1.40 -5.54 5.41
CA GLY A 81 -1.84 -6.01 6.72
C GLY A 81 -0.68 -6.16 7.69
N ALA A 82 -0.81 -5.55 8.86
CA ALA A 82 0.12 -5.69 9.98
C ALA A 82 -0.34 -6.78 10.98
N PRO A 83 0.60 -7.39 11.75
CA PRO A 83 0.25 -8.20 12.90
C PRO A 83 -0.68 -7.45 13.86
N GLY A 84 -1.76 -8.10 14.30
CA GLY A 84 -2.77 -7.50 15.17
C GLY A 84 -3.71 -6.48 14.50
N SER A 85 -3.57 -6.27 13.19
CA SER A 85 -4.33 -5.32 12.35
C SER A 85 -4.20 -3.84 12.73
N GLN A 86 -3.91 -3.03 11.72
CA GLN A 86 -3.79 -1.58 11.80
C GLN A 86 -5.13 -0.84 11.68
N ASN A 87 -6.23 -1.52 11.37
CA ASN A 87 -7.52 -0.86 11.11
C ASN A 87 -8.76 -1.67 11.48
N GLY A 88 -8.63 -2.97 11.75
CA GLY A 88 -9.75 -3.86 12.06
C GLY A 88 -10.69 -4.12 10.89
N PHE A 89 -10.29 -3.73 9.67
CA PHE A 89 -10.99 -4.08 8.44
C PHE A 89 -10.61 -5.50 8.01
N ASP A 90 -11.46 -6.13 7.21
CA ASP A 90 -11.18 -7.46 6.67
C ASP A 90 -9.99 -7.46 5.69
N ASN A 91 -9.78 -6.37 4.96
CA ASN A 91 -8.65 -6.22 4.03
C ASN A 91 -7.28 -6.34 4.71
N SER A 92 -7.16 -5.97 5.99
CA SER A 92 -5.93 -6.18 6.79
C SER A 92 -5.63 -7.64 7.16
N GLY A 93 -6.54 -8.56 6.84
CA GLY A 93 -6.47 -10.00 7.18
C GLY A 93 -7.08 -10.37 8.53
N LEU A 94 -7.34 -9.41 9.42
CA LEU A 94 -7.93 -9.66 10.74
C LEU A 94 -9.01 -8.61 11.09
N ARG A 95 -10.26 -8.96 10.82
CA ARG A 95 -11.41 -8.09 11.08
C ARG A 95 -11.70 -7.94 12.58
N GLY A 96 -12.08 -6.73 12.98
CA GLY A 96 -12.59 -6.39 14.32
C GLY A 96 -11.52 -6.25 15.40
N THR A 97 -10.24 -6.45 15.07
CA THR A 97 -9.11 -6.34 16.00
C THR A 97 -8.21 -5.17 15.58
N ARG A 98 -7.68 -4.42 16.55
CA ARG A 98 -6.75 -3.30 16.31
C ARG A 98 -5.61 -3.27 17.33
N GLN A 99 -4.97 -4.41 17.54
CA GLN A 99 -3.91 -4.56 18.53
C GLN A 99 -2.57 -3.97 18.07
N TRP A 100 -2.44 -3.56 16.80
CA TRP A 100 -1.20 -3.00 16.27
C TRP A 100 -0.75 -1.73 17.01
N PHE A 101 -1.68 -0.82 17.35
CA PHE A 101 -1.38 0.43 18.08
C PHE A 101 -0.96 0.23 19.55
N ALA A 102 -1.21 -0.95 20.12
CA ALA A 102 -1.05 -1.20 21.55
C ALA A 102 -0.01 -2.30 21.87
N ASN A 103 0.64 -2.86 20.85
CA ASN A 103 1.54 -4.00 21.01
C ASN A 103 2.85 -3.78 20.26
N THR A 104 3.94 -3.57 21.02
CA THR A 104 5.27 -3.32 20.46
C THR A 104 5.80 -4.52 19.66
N THR A 105 5.46 -5.76 20.01
CA THR A 105 5.83 -6.94 19.22
C THR A 105 5.19 -6.92 17.84
N ASN A 106 3.95 -6.44 17.73
CA ASN A 106 3.29 -6.29 16.43
C ASN A 106 3.99 -5.22 15.59
N LEU A 107 4.35 -4.09 16.21
CA LEU A 107 5.12 -3.02 15.58
C LEU A 107 6.48 -3.51 15.06
N ASP A 108 7.27 -4.18 15.89
CA ASP A 108 8.60 -4.70 15.52
C ASP A 108 8.52 -5.70 14.36
N ARG A 109 7.48 -6.53 14.34
CA ARG A 109 7.21 -7.46 13.24
C ARG A 109 6.81 -6.73 11.97
N THR A 110 6.02 -5.66 12.03
CA THR A 110 5.74 -4.80 10.87
C THR A 110 7.04 -4.21 10.30
N LEU A 111 7.93 -3.67 11.15
CA LEU A 111 9.23 -3.15 10.73
C LEU A 111 10.10 -4.24 10.09
N THR A 112 10.11 -5.45 10.66
CA THR A 112 10.82 -6.61 10.09
C THR A 112 10.29 -6.96 8.70
N ALA A 113 8.96 -6.95 8.50
CA ALA A 113 8.37 -7.22 7.20
C ALA A 113 8.80 -6.18 6.16
N LEU A 114 8.84 -4.89 6.53
CA LEU A 114 9.33 -3.83 5.65
C LEU A 114 10.81 -3.99 5.30
N GLN A 115 11.64 -4.40 6.25
CA GLN A 115 13.05 -4.70 5.99
C GLN A 115 13.21 -5.85 4.99
N VAL A 116 12.44 -6.94 5.15
CA VAL A 116 12.48 -8.10 4.25
C VAL A 116 12.03 -7.72 2.84
N LEU A 117 10.91 -6.99 2.71
CA LEU A 117 10.42 -6.49 1.42
C LEU A 117 11.46 -5.58 0.76
N THR A 118 12.00 -4.63 1.52
CA THR A 118 12.97 -3.67 0.99
C THR A 118 14.25 -4.37 0.54
N HIS A 119 14.80 -5.24 1.37
CA HIS A 119 16.01 -6.00 1.04
C HIS A 119 15.82 -6.82 -0.23
N GLU A 120 14.68 -7.49 -0.40
CA GLU A 120 14.44 -8.27 -1.60
C GLU A 120 14.30 -7.37 -2.83
N PHE A 121 13.35 -6.44 -2.81
CA PHE A 121 12.88 -5.75 -3.99
C PHE A 121 13.77 -4.61 -4.48
N THR A 122 14.77 -4.23 -3.69
CA THR A 122 15.80 -3.26 -4.09
C THR A 122 17.05 -3.91 -4.66
N GLN A 123 17.11 -5.24 -4.78
CA GLN A 123 18.21 -5.93 -5.46
C GLN A 123 18.29 -5.56 -6.95
N GLU A 124 19.50 -5.61 -7.51
CA GLU A 124 19.79 -5.30 -8.92
C GLU A 124 18.94 -6.14 -9.89
N LYS A 125 18.63 -7.39 -9.53
CA LYS A 125 17.82 -8.31 -10.35
C LYS A 125 16.43 -7.79 -10.72
N TYR A 126 15.91 -6.82 -9.97
CA TYR A 126 14.63 -6.18 -10.25
C TYR A 126 14.74 -4.93 -11.12
N ASN A 127 15.94 -4.52 -11.56
CA ASN A 127 16.17 -3.43 -12.52
C ASN A 127 15.36 -2.15 -12.24
N ASN A 128 15.36 -1.70 -10.98
CA ASN A 128 14.60 -0.52 -10.52
C ASN A 128 13.10 -0.55 -10.89
N THR A 129 12.51 -1.75 -10.96
CA THR A 129 11.08 -1.98 -11.27
C THR A 129 10.19 -1.57 -10.11
N VAL A 130 10.62 -1.87 -8.88
CA VAL A 130 9.91 -1.42 -7.68
C VAL A 130 10.27 0.04 -7.44
N LEU A 131 9.28 0.91 -7.62
CA LEU A 131 9.41 2.37 -7.48
C LEU A 131 9.18 2.80 -6.04
N ALA A 132 8.23 2.15 -5.35
CA ALA A 132 7.81 2.55 -4.02
C ALA A 132 7.49 1.35 -3.13
N ILE A 133 7.70 1.54 -1.83
CA ILE A 133 7.21 0.64 -0.78
C ILE A 133 6.31 1.46 0.14
N GLU A 134 5.05 1.05 0.24
CA GLU A 134 4.09 1.60 1.18
C GLU A 134 4.27 0.93 2.54
N LEU A 135 4.44 1.77 3.57
CA LEU A 135 4.83 1.30 4.89
C LEU A 135 3.71 0.50 5.58
N ILE A 136 2.46 0.94 5.40
CA ILE A 136 1.27 0.25 5.88
C ILE A 136 0.03 0.85 5.19
N ASN A 137 -0.84 0.01 4.64
CA ASN A 137 -2.12 0.44 4.06
C ASN A 137 -3.15 0.85 5.12
N GLU A 138 -3.83 1.98 4.91
CA GLU A 138 -5.02 2.43 5.64
C GLU A 138 -4.96 2.21 7.17
N PRO A 139 -3.91 2.65 7.89
CA PRO A 139 -3.93 2.63 9.35
C PRO A 139 -5.06 3.55 9.82
N PHE A 140 -5.86 3.12 10.81
CA PHE A 140 -7.08 3.85 11.16
C PHE A 140 -7.10 4.39 12.59
N PRO A 141 -6.22 5.34 12.96
CA PRO A 141 -6.14 5.85 14.33
C PRO A 141 -7.44 6.56 14.77
N TYR A 142 -7.86 6.32 16.02
CA TYR A 142 -9.07 6.89 16.65
C TYR A 142 -8.75 8.01 17.64
N THR A 143 -7.50 8.09 18.10
CA THR A 143 -7.06 9.05 19.12
C THR A 143 -5.80 9.75 18.67
N ASN A 144 -5.51 10.91 19.27
CA ASN A 144 -4.28 11.64 19.01
C ASN A 144 -3.03 10.82 19.39
N ASP A 145 -3.10 10.00 20.42
CA ASP A 145 -2.01 9.11 20.82
C ASP A 145 -1.73 8.06 19.74
N GLU A 146 -2.77 7.53 19.09
CA GLU A 146 -2.63 6.62 17.96
C GLU A 146 -2.08 7.32 16.70
N VAL A 147 -2.40 8.60 16.50
CA VAL A 147 -1.77 9.42 15.43
C VAL A 147 -0.29 9.65 15.71
N GLN A 148 0.09 9.94 16.96
CA GLN A 148 1.50 10.08 17.36
C GLN A 148 2.25 8.75 17.25
N PHE A 149 1.60 7.64 17.61
CA PHE A 149 2.13 6.30 17.37
C PHE A 149 2.40 6.10 15.87
N LEU A 150 1.47 6.48 15.00
CA LEU A 150 1.63 6.34 13.55
C LEU A 150 2.79 7.19 13.01
N GLN A 151 2.94 8.44 13.48
CA GLN A 151 4.09 9.29 13.14
C GLN A 151 5.42 8.68 13.59
N SER A 152 5.46 8.13 14.80
CA SER A 152 6.64 7.43 15.32
C SER A 152 6.96 6.17 14.50
N PHE A 153 5.94 5.40 14.14
CA PHE A 153 6.07 4.25 13.25
C PHE A 153 6.66 4.67 11.90
N TYR A 154 6.12 5.69 11.23
CA TYR A 154 6.64 6.14 9.94
C TYR A 154 8.09 6.58 9.99
N THR A 155 8.50 7.24 11.08
CA THR A 155 9.91 7.61 11.29
C THR A 155 10.81 6.38 11.40
N GLN A 156 10.41 5.39 12.20
CA GLN A 156 11.16 4.14 12.39
C GLN A 156 11.18 3.27 11.12
N ALA A 157 10.04 3.17 10.44
CA ALA A 157 9.87 2.41 9.22
C ALA A 157 10.64 3.02 8.04
N TYR A 158 10.70 4.35 7.94
CA TYR A 158 11.60 5.02 7.00
C TYR A 158 13.05 4.63 7.21
N GLN A 159 13.54 4.66 8.45
CA GLN A 159 14.91 4.23 8.78
C GLN A 159 15.13 2.76 8.45
N ALA A 160 14.13 1.90 8.73
CA ALA A 160 14.18 0.48 8.42
C ALA A 160 14.28 0.22 6.91
N VAL A 161 13.50 0.93 6.08
CA VAL A 161 13.60 0.89 4.62
C VAL A 161 14.98 1.37 4.17
N ARG A 162 15.39 2.59 4.55
CA ARG A 162 16.67 3.18 4.12
C ARG A 162 17.88 2.30 4.49
N THR A 163 17.83 1.62 5.64
CA THR A 163 18.89 0.70 6.08
C THR A 163 18.89 -0.64 5.35
N ALA A 164 17.71 -1.15 4.96
CA ALA A 164 17.58 -2.45 4.31
C ALA A 164 17.79 -2.40 2.77
N GLN A 165 17.79 -1.20 2.17
CA GLN A 165 18.00 -1.01 0.74
C GLN A 165 19.30 -1.65 0.23
N GLN A 166 19.23 -2.18 -0.98
CA GLN A 166 20.34 -2.82 -1.69
C GLN A 166 20.85 -1.92 -2.82
N ALA A 167 20.64 -2.30 -4.08
CA ALA A 167 21.19 -1.60 -5.24
C ALA A 167 20.32 -0.42 -5.71
N ASN A 168 19.00 -0.51 -5.53
CA ASN A 168 18.03 0.46 -6.02
C ASN A 168 17.42 1.30 -4.88
N THR A 169 17.11 2.55 -5.17
CA THR A 169 16.39 3.44 -4.23
C THR A 169 14.90 3.41 -4.50
N VAL A 170 14.11 3.34 -3.43
CA VAL A 170 12.65 3.34 -3.48
C VAL A 170 12.06 4.54 -2.77
N VAL A 171 10.93 5.02 -3.29
CA VAL A 171 10.07 5.95 -2.59
C VAL A 171 9.45 5.26 -1.38
N VAL A 172 9.50 5.91 -0.23
CA VAL A 172 8.80 5.50 0.98
C VAL A 172 7.41 6.13 0.94
N ALA A 173 6.39 5.32 0.70
CA ALA A 173 5.01 5.78 0.64
C ALA A 173 4.32 5.65 2.01
N LEU A 174 3.63 6.72 2.42
CA LEU A 174 2.90 6.83 3.68
C LEU A 174 1.41 6.92 3.36
N ASP A 175 0.56 6.08 3.93
CA ASP A 175 -0.89 6.29 3.85
C ASP A 175 -1.30 7.46 4.78
N ASP A 176 -2.28 8.27 4.37
CA ASP A 176 -2.71 9.44 5.16
C ASP A 176 -3.45 9.10 6.47
N GLY A 177 -3.73 7.82 6.70
CA GLY A 177 -4.35 7.30 7.92
C GLY A 177 -5.75 7.86 8.18
N TYR A 178 -6.45 8.26 7.13
CA TYR A 178 -7.75 8.95 7.16
C TYR A 178 -7.73 10.28 7.94
N GLN A 179 -6.54 10.85 8.18
CA GLN A 179 -6.39 12.15 8.84
C GLN A 179 -6.47 13.32 7.85
N GLY A 180 -6.35 13.01 6.55
CA GLY A 180 -6.24 13.97 5.47
C GLY A 180 -4.87 14.64 5.39
N LEU A 181 -4.52 15.14 4.21
CA LEU A 181 -3.18 15.63 3.89
C LEU A 181 -2.66 16.74 4.83
N TYR A 182 -3.54 17.57 5.38
CA TYR A 182 -3.12 18.66 6.28
C TYR A 182 -2.47 18.16 7.57
N ALA A 183 -2.89 17.01 8.09
CA ALA A 183 -2.32 16.42 9.31
C ALA A 183 -0.82 16.08 9.15
N TRP A 184 -0.37 15.94 7.90
CA TRP A 184 1.00 15.57 7.54
C TRP A 184 1.83 16.76 7.05
N THR A 185 1.32 17.99 7.17
CA THR A 185 2.05 19.20 6.76
C THR A 185 3.33 19.36 7.58
N GLY A 186 4.49 19.42 6.90
CA GLY A 186 5.79 19.54 7.56
C GLY A 186 6.30 18.24 8.20
N PHE A 187 5.60 17.12 8.03
CA PHE A 187 6.07 15.81 8.46
C PHE A 187 7.01 15.21 7.41
N MET A 188 8.16 14.70 7.85
CA MET A 188 9.17 14.05 7.01
C MET A 188 9.56 14.85 5.75
N VAL A 189 10.06 16.07 5.97
CA VAL A 189 10.49 16.99 4.90
C VAL A 189 12.01 16.97 4.67
N GLU A 190 12.42 17.43 3.49
CA GLU A 190 13.82 17.68 3.14
C GLU A 190 14.45 18.74 4.07
N PRO A 191 15.76 18.65 4.39
CA PRO A 191 16.74 17.69 3.87
C PRO A 191 16.84 16.37 4.65
N ASP A 192 16.12 16.25 5.77
CA ASP A 192 16.28 15.11 6.68
C ASP A 192 15.63 13.83 6.11
N TYR A 193 14.59 13.99 5.30
CA TYR A 193 13.87 12.90 4.63
C TYR A 193 13.78 13.17 3.13
N HIS A 194 14.13 12.17 2.33
CA HIS A 194 14.11 12.20 0.87
C HIS A 194 13.33 11.01 0.32
N ASP A 195 12.85 11.13 -0.92
CA ASP A 195 12.05 10.10 -1.60
C ASP A 195 10.88 9.61 -0.74
N VAL A 196 10.11 10.54 -0.18
CA VAL A 196 8.89 10.27 0.60
C VAL A 196 7.68 10.74 -0.20
N ALA A 197 6.63 9.93 -0.24
CA ALA A 197 5.35 10.27 -0.85
C ALA A 197 4.19 9.96 0.10
N MET A 198 3.12 10.74 -0.01
CA MET A 198 1.86 10.45 0.68
C MET A 198 0.89 9.76 -0.29
N ASP A 199 0.41 8.60 0.09
CA ASP A 199 -0.72 7.90 -0.52
C ASP A 199 -2.01 8.37 0.17
N THR A 200 -3.02 8.71 -0.62
CA THR A 200 -4.31 9.19 -0.11
C THR A 200 -5.42 8.41 -0.80
N VAL A 201 -6.22 7.73 0.03
CA VAL A 201 -7.27 6.84 -0.46
C VAL A 201 -8.62 7.55 -0.40
N GLY A 202 -9.15 7.93 -1.55
CA GLY A 202 -10.45 8.59 -1.68
C GLY A 202 -11.54 7.65 -2.19
N TYR A 203 -12.45 7.21 -1.31
CA TYR A 203 -13.67 6.50 -1.73
C TYR A 203 -14.86 7.45 -1.88
N PHE A 204 -15.50 7.42 -3.04
CA PHE A 204 -16.80 8.06 -3.28
C PHE A 204 -17.81 6.99 -3.67
N SER A 205 -18.49 6.38 -2.71
CA SER A 205 -19.62 5.50 -3.01
C SER A 205 -20.88 6.34 -3.26
N ALA A 206 -21.67 5.98 -4.27
CA ALA A 206 -22.88 6.70 -4.69
C ALA A 206 -24.06 6.60 -3.68
N VAL A 207 -23.78 6.24 -2.43
CA VAL A 207 -24.78 6.19 -1.37
C VAL A 207 -24.84 7.58 -0.74
N CYS A 208 -25.89 8.33 -1.11
CA CYS A 208 -26.23 9.67 -0.60
C CYS A 208 -25.34 10.85 -1.03
N ILE A 209 -24.62 10.76 -2.16
CA ILE A 209 -23.94 11.93 -2.75
C ILE A 209 -24.43 12.10 -4.18
N SER A 210 -25.09 13.23 -4.45
CA SER A 210 -25.51 13.63 -5.80
C SER A 210 -24.30 13.62 -6.75
N PRO A 211 -24.43 13.18 -8.01
CA PRO A 211 -23.33 13.24 -8.99
C PRO A 211 -22.71 14.64 -9.13
N PHE A 212 -23.47 15.70 -8.81
CA PHE A 212 -23.00 17.08 -8.75
C PHE A 212 -21.99 17.39 -7.63
N LEU A 213 -21.88 16.54 -6.61
CA LEU A 213 -20.96 16.70 -5.48
C LEU A 213 -19.71 15.82 -5.59
N ILE A 214 -19.70 14.80 -6.45
CA ILE A 214 -18.56 13.90 -6.63
C ILE A 214 -17.44 14.62 -7.40
N PHE A 215 -17.76 15.20 -8.55
CA PHE A 215 -16.78 15.89 -9.40
C PHE A 215 -16.06 17.06 -8.71
N PRO A 216 -16.75 18.01 -8.03
CA PRO A 216 -16.08 19.09 -7.33
C PRO A 216 -15.17 18.59 -6.20
N ARG A 217 -15.53 17.48 -5.55
CA ARG A 217 -14.79 16.91 -4.43
C ARG A 217 -13.56 16.12 -4.91
N CYS A 218 -13.64 15.42 -6.04
CA CYS A 218 -12.46 14.88 -6.73
C CYS A 218 -11.50 16.00 -7.16
N CYS A 219 -12.02 17.10 -7.74
CA CYS A 219 -11.19 18.25 -8.13
C CYS A 219 -10.55 18.93 -6.92
N SER A 220 -11.24 19.06 -5.78
CA SER A 220 -10.67 19.70 -4.60
C SER A 220 -9.54 18.89 -3.94
N HIS A 221 -9.53 17.55 -4.08
CA HIS A 221 -8.42 16.71 -3.59
C HIS A 221 -7.14 16.89 -4.40
N THR A 222 -7.24 17.33 -5.66
CA THR A 222 -6.07 17.56 -6.54
C THR A 222 -5.61 19.02 -6.55
N SER A 223 -6.39 19.95 -6.00
CA SER A 223 -6.03 21.37 -5.93
C SER A 223 -5.45 21.74 -4.56
N SER A 224 -4.15 22.06 -4.52
CA SER A 224 -3.53 22.72 -3.38
C SER A 224 -4.20 24.09 -3.12
N PRO A 225 -4.33 24.56 -1.87
CA PRO A 225 -4.85 25.89 -1.54
C PRO A 225 -3.75 26.93 -1.69
N ALA A 226 -3.02 26.91 -2.81
CA ALA A 226 -2.10 27.97 -3.17
C ALA A 226 -2.74 28.75 -4.31
N HIS A 227 -3.22 29.96 -4.00
CA HIS A 227 -3.52 31.08 -4.90
C HIS A 227 -3.61 30.77 -6.41
N VAL A 228 -4.64 30.05 -6.85
CA VAL A 228 -5.02 30.03 -8.26
C VAL A 228 -6.51 30.34 -8.35
N LYS A 229 -6.84 31.50 -8.93
CA LYS A 229 -8.22 31.84 -9.29
C LYS A 229 -8.79 30.69 -10.13
N PRO A 230 -10.02 30.22 -9.84
CA PRO A 230 -10.62 29.16 -10.63
C PRO A 230 -10.70 29.59 -12.11
N PRO A 231 -10.35 28.72 -13.06
CA PRO A 231 -10.50 29.02 -14.47
C PRO A 231 -11.99 29.26 -14.79
N LYS A 232 -12.29 30.37 -15.47
CA LYS A 232 -13.66 30.79 -15.85
C LYS A 232 -14.24 30.00 -17.04
N THR A 233 -13.84 28.75 -17.24
CA THR A 233 -14.24 27.99 -18.43
C THR A 233 -14.87 26.68 -18.00
N PRO A 234 -16.18 26.45 -18.26
CA PRO A 234 -16.78 25.15 -18.00
C PRO A 234 -16.17 24.11 -18.95
N CYS A 235 -15.79 22.96 -18.40
CA CYS A 235 -15.38 21.79 -19.17
C CYS A 235 -16.51 21.42 -20.15
N ARG A 236 -16.27 21.60 -21.46
CA ARG A 236 -17.20 21.18 -22.52
C ARG A 236 -17.06 19.68 -22.74
N PHE A 237 -18.19 18.98 -22.68
CA PHE A 237 -18.35 17.62 -23.18
C PHE A 237 -18.56 17.66 -24.70
N THR A 238 -17.86 16.81 -25.43
CA THR A 238 -18.30 16.33 -26.74
C THR A 238 -18.46 14.82 -26.63
N SER A 239 -19.71 14.37 -26.75
CA SER A 239 -20.09 12.96 -26.84
C SER A 239 -19.68 12.39 -28.19
N LEU A 240 -19.01 11.24 -28.18
CA LEU A 240 -19.16 10.18 -29.17
C LEU A 240 -19.25 8.85 -28.42
#